data_AF-A0A938UTM8-F1
#
_entry.id   AF-A0A938UTM8-F1
#
_cell.length_a   1.000
_cell.length_b   1.000
_cell.length_c   1.000
_cell.angle_alpha   90.00
_cell.angle_beta   90.00
_cell.angle_gamma   90.00
#
_symmetry.space_group_name_H-M   'P 1'
#
loop_
_entity.id
_entity.type
_entity.pdbx_description
1 polymer ?
#
loop_
_entity_poly.entity_id
_entity_poly.type
_entity_poly.pdbx_seq_one_letter_code
_entity_poly.pdbx_strand_id
1 'polypeptide(L)' 'MSADRQPEPTTAANWPTSAAVAAAAEAYRRFHTNCFWSSDPRLEITAALVPFVVRGLRENGGHAGYRAAAEILRCR' A
#
# COMPACT_ATOMS: atom_id res chain seq x y z
N MET A 1 3.89 12.14 21.74
CA MET A 1 3.90 12.94 20.49
C MET A 1 4.75 12.21 19.46
N SER A 2 4.12 11.42 18.60
CA SER A 2 4.63 11.11 17.26
C SER A 2 3.38 10.92 16.42
N ALA A 3 3.17 11.89 15.54
CA ALA A 3 1.95 12.12 14.81
C ALA A 3 1.48 10.84 14.11
N ASP A 4 0.17 10.61 14.22
CA ASP A 4 -0.67 9.90 13.25
C ASP A 4 -0.29 10.38 11.84
N ARG A 5 0.75 9.79 11.25
CA ARG A 5 1.14 10.09 9.87
C ARG A 5 0.25 9.22 8.99
N GLN A 6 -1.03 9.55 8.99
CA GLN A 6 -1.97 9.06 7.99
C GLN A 6 -1.33 9.35 6.62
N PRO A 7 -1.27 8.38 5.70
CA PRO A 7 -0.68 8.61 4.39
C PRO A 7 -1.53 9.62 3.63
N GLU A 8 -0.98 10.81 3.41
CA GLU A 8 -1.59 11.82 2.55
C GLU A 8 -1.81 11.20 1.16
N PRO A 9 -3.04 11.20 0.61
CA PRO A 9 -3.30 10.67 -0.72
C PRO A 9 -2.44 11.44 -1.72
N THR A 10 -1.49 10.76 -2.36
CA THR A 10 -0.64 11.40 -3.37
C THR A 10 -1.51 11.67 -4.60
N THR A 11 -1.85 12.94 -4.80
CA THR A 11 -2.88 13.48 -5.72
C THR A 11 -2.74 13.15 -7.22
N ALA A 12 -1.80 12.32 -7.68
CA ALA A 12 -1.58 12.18 -9.13
C ALA A 12 -1.18 10.79 -9.63
N ALA A 13 -1.92 9.74 -9.26
CA ALA A 13 -1.81 8.47 -9.96
C ALA A 13 -3.18 7.94 -10.39
N ASN A 14 -3.44 8.02 -11.70
CA ASN A 14 -4.56 7.35 -12.36
C ASN A 14 -4.32 5.82 -12.27
N TRP A 15 -4.75 5.20 -11.18
CA TRP A 15 -4.83 3.74 -11.01
C TRP A 15 -6.25 3.30 -11.40
N PRO A 16 -6.44 2.79 -12.62
CA PRO A 16 -7.76 2.72 -13.24
C PRO A 16 -8.53 1.45 -12.87
N THR A 17 -7.98 0.54 -12.06
CA THR A 17 -8.55 -0.80 -11.89
C THR A 17 -8.83 -1.14 -10.44
N SER A 18 -10.08 -1.54 -10.15
CA SER A 18 -10.49 -2.09 -8.84
C SER A 18 -9.60 -3.27 -8.41
N ALA A 19 -9.01 -4.00 -9.36
CA ALA A 19 -8.05 -5.07 -9.11
C ALA A 19 -6.75 -4.58 -8.44
N ALA A 20 -6.18 -3.44 -8.85
CA ALA A 20 -4.98 -2.88 -8.23
C ALA A 20 -5.25 -2.44 -6.79
N VAL A 21 -6.43 -1.86 -6.55
CA VAL A 21 -6.88 -1.46 -5.21
C VAL A 21 -7.09 -2.67 -4.30
N ALA A 22 -7.74 -3.73 -4.81
CA ALA A 22 -7.94 -4.96 -4.07
C ALA A 22 -6.61 -5.66 -3.72
N ALA A 23 -5.69 -5.75 -4.69
CA ALA A 23 -4.35 -6.31 -4.48
C ALA A 23 -3.55 -5.49 -3.46
N ALA A 24 -3.64 -4.15 -3.52
CA ALA A 24 -2.99 -3.27 -2.54
C ALA A 24 -3.60 -3.43 -1.14
N ALA A 25 -4.92 -3.54 -1.02
CA ALA A 25 -5.59 -3.77 0.27
C ALA A 25 -5.22 -5.12 0.90
N GLU A 26 -5.14 -6.17 0.08
CA GLU A 26 -4.70 -7.49 0.55
C GLU A 26 -3.24 -7.46 1.01
N ALA A 27 -2.34 -6.87 0.20
CA ALA A 27 -0.94 -6.73 0.56
C ALA A 27 -0.77 -5.87 1.82
N TYR A 28 -1.52 -4.78 1.97
CA TYR A 28 -1.49 -3.93 3.15
C TYR A 28 -1.83 -4.73 4.42
N ARG A 29 -2.91 -5.52 4.42
CA ARG A 29 -3.27 -6.38 5.56
C ARG A 29 -2.21 -7.44 5.85
N ARG A 30 -1.69 -8.08 4.80
CA ARG A 30 -0.69 -9.16 4.92
C ARG A 30 0.64 -8.67 5.49
N PHE A 31 1.05 -7.46 5.11
CA PHE A 31 2.31 -6.85 5.53
C PHE A 31 2.12 -5.81 6.63
N HIS A 32 0.92 -5.70 7.23
CA HIS A 32 0.62 -4.68 8.24
C HIS A 32 1.60 -4.71 9.40
N THR A 33 1.78 -5.88 10.01
CA THR A 33 2.65 -6.06 11.19
C THR A 33 4.14 -5.78 10.93
N ASN A 34 4.60 -5.87 9.69
CA ASN A 34 6.01 -5.68 9.32
C ASN A 34 6.27 -4.30 8.71
N CYS A 35 5.44 -3.88 7.76
CA CYS A 35 5.68 -2.71 6.91
C CYS A 35 4.82 -1.50 7.29
N PHE A 36 3.67 -1.72 7.94
CA PHE A 36 2.67 -0.69 8.23
C PHE A 36 2.21 -0.72 9.70
N TRP A 37 3.06 -1.18 10.61
CA TRP A 37 2.72 -1.41 12.02
C TRP A 37 2.30 -0.12 12.74
N SER A 38 2.71 1.04 12.20
CA SER A 38 2.36 2.38 12.67
C SER A 38 1.13 2.99 11.99
N SER A 39 0.57 2.33 10.97
CA SER A 39 -0.63 2.79 10.25
C SER A 39 -1.88 2.08 10.76
N ASP A 40 -3.05 2.69 10.61
CA ASP A 40 -4.30 2.08 11.08
C ASP A 40 -4.59 0.78 10.30
N PRO A 41 -4.79 -0.37 10.97
CA PRO A 41 -5.16 -1.63 10.30
C PRO A 41 -6.54 -1.57 9.61
N ARG A 42 -7.39 -0.60 9.97
CA ARG A 42 -8.69 -0.33 9.34
C ARG A 42 -8.63 0.72 8.24
N LEU A 43 -7.43 1.17 7.86
CA LEU A 43 -7.27 2.13 6.77
C LEU A 43 -7.86 1.55 5.46
N GLU A 44 -8.83 2.26 4.91
CA GLU A 44 -9.42 1.90 3.62
C GLU A 44 -8.45 2.26 2.49
N ILE A 45 -7.89 1.24 1.82
CA ILE A 45 -6.96 1.45 0.71
C ILE A 45 -7.77 1.85 -0.53
N THR A 46 -7.61 3.10 -0.95
CA THR A 46 -8.17 3.65 -2.19
C THR A 46 -7.10 3.71 -3.29
N ALA A 47 -7.50 4.00 -4.52
CA ALA A 47 -6.58 4.18 -5.66
C ALA A 47 -5.46 5.20 -5.37
N ALA A 48 -5.75 6.25 -4.61
CA ALA A 48 -4.77 7.27 -4.22
C ALA A 48 -3.73 6.76 -3.21
N LEU A 49 -4.03 5.69 -2.48
CA LEU A 49 -3.15 5.06 -1.49
C LEU A 49 -2.34 3.89 -2.04
N VAL A 50 -2.66 3.41 -3.24
CA VAL A 50 -1.87 2.35 -3.92
C VAL A 50 -0.38 2.71 -4.00
N PRO A 51 0.04 3.93 -4.40
CA PRO A 51 1.45 4.31 -4.39
C PRO A 51 2.11 4.22 -3.02
N PHE A 52 1.38 4.57 -1.95
CA PHE A 52 1.87 4.48 -0.58
C PHE A 52 2.13 3.03 -0.19
N VAL A 53 1.19 2.13 -0.47
CA VAL A 53 1.34 0.69 -0.20
C VAL A 53 2.51 0.11 -0.98
N VAL A 54 2.60 0.40 -2.28
CA VAL A 54 3.71 -0.06 -3.14
C VAL A 54 5.07 0.42 -2.60
N ARG A 55 5.16 1.67 -2.16
CA ARG A 55 6.38 2.21 -1.55
C ARG A 55 6.74 1.48 -0.26
N GLY A 56 5.78 1.34 0.68
CA GLY A 56 6.00 0.64 1.95
C GLY A 56 6.40 -0.83 1.77
N LEU A 57 5.82 -1.52 0.78
CA LEU A 57 6.20 -2.90 0.43
C LEU A 57 7.63 -3.01 -0.12
N ARG A 58 8.08 -2.04 -0.92
CA ARG A 58 9.45 -2.05 -1.48
C ARG A 58 10.51 -1.65 -0.47
N GLU A 59 10.18 -0.73 0.43
CA GLU A 59 11.11 -0.22 1.45
C GLU A 59 11.25 -1.20 2.62
N ASN A 60 10.13 -1.74 3.12
CA ASN A 60 10.10 -2.49 4.38
C ASN A 60 9.75 -3.98 4.21
N GLY A 61 9.24 -4.40 3.04
CA GLY A 61 8.71 -5.76 2.85
C GLY A 61 9.72 -6.80 2.35
N GLY A 62 10.97 -6.40 2.11
CA GLY A 62 12.01 -7.27 1.58
C GLY A 62 11.62 -7.95 0.27
N HIS A 63 12.10 -9.18 0.02
CA HIS A 63 11.82 -9.89 -1.23
C HIS A 63 10.32 -10.18 -1.44
N ALA A 64 9.60 -10.51 -0.36
CA ALA A 64 8.16 -10.80 -0.43
C ALA A 64 7.33 -9.54 -0.74
N GLY A 65 7.66 -8.41 -0.11
CA GLY A 65 7.02 -7.12 -0.40
C GLY A 65 7.31 -6.64 -1.82
N TYR A 66 8.53 -6.83 -2.32
CA TYR A 66 8.88 -6.48 -3.70
C TYR A 66 8.06 -7.27 -4.73
N ARG A 67 7.82 -8.57 -4.49
CA ARG A 67 6.95 -9.41 -5.34
C ARG A 67 5.48 -8.95 -5.29
N ALA A 68 4.98 -8.61 -4.11
CA ALA A 68 3.61 -8.10 -3.95
C ALA A 68 3.43 -6.75 -4.67
N ALA A 69 4.40 -5.84 -4.54
CA ALA A 69 4.41 -4.57 -5.27
C ALA A 69 4.38 -4.77 -6.80
N ALA A 70 5.13 -5.75 -7.31
CA ALA A 70 5.13 -6.08 -8.74
C ALA A 70 3.78 -6.62 -9.23
N GLU A 71 3.04 -7.36 -8.40
CA GLU A 71 1.68 -7.81 -8.72
C GLU A 71 0.72 -6.63 -8.83
N ILE A 72 0.78 -5.69 -7.88
CA ILE A 72 -0.04 -4.47 -7.91
C ILE A 72 0.23 -3.65 -9.18
N LEU A 73 1.50 -3.53 -9.58
CA LEU A 73 1.92 -2.82 -10.80
C LEU A 73 1.46 -3.49 -12.10
N ARG A 74 1.23 -4.81 -12.11
CA ARG A 74 0.67 -5.53 -13.26
C ARG A 74 -0.81 -5.21 -13.49
N CYS A 75 -1.51 -4.73 -12.47
CA CYS A 75 -2.92 -4.35 -12.52
C CYS A 75 -3.13 -2.85 -12.80
N ARG A 76 -2.07 -2.11 -13.16
CA ARG A 76 -2.12 -0.68 -13.49
C ARG A 76 -2.75 -0.41 -14.85
#